data_AF-A0A286U2L7-F1
#
_entry.id   AF-A0A286U2L7-F1
#
_cell.length_a   1.000
_cell.length_b   1.000
_cell.length_c   1.000
_cell.angle_alpha   90.00
_cell.angle_beta   90.00
_cell.angle_gamma   90.00
#
_symmetry.space_group_name_H-M   'P 1'
#
loop_
_entity.id
_entity.type
_entity.pdbx_description
1 polymer ?
#
loop_
_entity_poly.entity_id
_entity_poly.type
_entity_poly.pdbx_seq_one_letter_code
_entity_poly.pdbx_strand_id
1 'polypeptide(L)' 'MIVDCMIASVVNVSDKGVGFQVMCKELRDTFRVFIPMDKVNGEQLLNMGDFVKVDFNEFFPFGNEVRMEVKSVTLDNDTK' A
#
# COMPACT_ATOMS: atom_id res chain seq x y z
N MET A 1 -3.46 -10.01 -6.96
CA MET A 1 -4.71 -9.35 -7.34
C MET A 1 -4.42 -7.88 -7.33
N ILE A 2 -4.75 -7.16 -8.40
CA ILE A 2 -4.39 -5.75 -8.54
C ILE A 2 -5.65 -4.92 -8.29
N VAL A 3 -5.53 -3.94 -7.40
CA VAL A 3 -6.61 -3.00 -7.08
C VAL A 3 -6.11 -1.56 -7.17
N ASP A 4 -6.98 -0.68 -7.63
CA ASP A 4 -6.72 0.75 -7.67
C ASP A 4 -6.98 1.36 -6.28
N CYS A 5 -5.95 1.98 -5.71
CA CYS A 5 -6.00 2.59 -4.39
C CYS A 5 -5.35 3.98 -4.39
N MET A 6 -5.58 4.71 -3.31
CA MET A 6 -4.90 5.98 -3.01
C MET A 6 -4.13 5.83 -1.71
N ILE A 7 -2.92 6.37 -1.64
CA ILE A 7 -2.18 6.47 -0.39
C ILE A 7 -2.94 7.38 0.58
N ALA A 8 -3.42 6.81 1.69
CA ALA A 8 -4.32 7.45 2.64
C ALA A 8 -3.61 7.97 3.91
N SER A 9 -2.30 7.72 4.05
CA SER A 9 -1.49 8.18 5.16
C SER A 9 -0.12 8.66 4.71
N VAL A 10 0.60 9.35 5.60
CA VAL A 10 2.04 9.60 5.42
C VAL A 10 2.77 8.26 5.30
N VAL A 11 3.71 8.18 4.36
CA VAL A 11 4.60 7.03 4.18
C VAL A 11 5.68 7.06 5.25
N ASN A 12 5.74 6.01 6.06
CA ASN A 12 6.72 5.86 7.13
C ASN A 12 7.84 4.91 6.69
N VAL A 13 9.07 5.41 6.68
CA VAL A 13 10.26 4.63 6.28
C VAL A 13 11.09 4.36 7.52
N SER A 14 11.46 3.09 7.70
CA SER A 14 12.30 2.62 8.81
C SER A 14 13.34 1.63 8.32
N ASP A 15 14.26 1.24 9.22
CA ASP A 15 15.21 0.15 9.01
C ASP A 15 14.54 -1.20 8.71
N LYS A 16 13.31 -1.41 9.18
CA LYS A 16 12.52 -2.62 8.96
C LYS A 16 11.79 -2.62 7.62
N GLY A 17 11.54 -1.44 7.04
CA GLY A 17 10.79 -1.30 5.81
C GLY A 17 9.89 -0.07 5.78
N VAL A 18 8.93 -0.09 4.85
CA VAL A 18 8.04 1.02 4.54
C VAL A 18 6.60 0.67 4.91
N GLY A 19 5.94 1.52 5.69
CA GLY A 19 4.56 1.33 6.13
C GLY A 19 3.67 2.53 5.83
N PHE A 20 2.45 2.26 5.35
CA PHE A 20 1.43 3.27 5.05
C PHE A 20 0.03 2.64 5.00
N GLN A 21 -0.99 3.47 4.78
CA GLN A 21 -2.36 3.04 4.52
C GLN A 21 -2.74 3.33 3.07
N VAL A 22 -3.54 2.44 2.49
CA VAL A 22 -4.12 2.59 1.16
C VAL A 22 -5.64 2.52 1.25
N MET A 23 -6.32 3.48 0.64
CA MET A 23 -7.77 3.46 0.47
C MET A 23 -8.08 2.85 -0.89
N CYS A 24 -8.73 1.69 -0.91
CA CYS A 24 -9.03 0.98 -2.14
C CYS A 24 -10.52 1.14 -2.48
N LYS A 25 -10.80 1.84 -3.59
CA LYS A 25 -12.17 2.26 -3.94
C LYS A 25 -13.09 1.07 -4.20
N GLU A 26 -12.58 0.05 -4.87
CA GLU A 26 -13.34 -1.15 -5.22
C GLU A 26 -13.72 -1.98 -4.00
N LEU A 27 -12.83 -2.02 -3.01
CA LEU A 27 -13.00 -2.75 -1.77
C LEU A 27 -13.79 -1.96 -0.72
N ARG A 28 -13.97 -0.65 -0.94
CA ARG A 28 -14.66 0.30 -0.05
C ARG A 28 -14.09 0.32 1.37
N ASP A 29 -12.78 0.13 1.49
CA ASP A 29 -12.08 0.04 2.77
C ASP A 29 -10.65 0.59 2.68
N THR A 30 -10.03 0.77 3.84
CA THR A 30 -8.65 1.23 3.99
C THR A 30 -7.80 0.17 4.66
N PHE A 31 -6.72 -0.22 3.99
CA PHE A 31 -5.84 -1.29 4.45
C PHE A 31 -4.49 -0.73 4.86
N ARG A 32 -3.95 -1.25 5.96
CA ARG A 32 -2.56 -0.99 6.34
C ARG A 32 -1.64 -1.92 5.55
N VAL A 33 -0.64 -1.31 4.93
CA VAL A 33 0.40 -1.95 4.11
C VAL A 33 1.73 -1.82 4.83
N PHE A 34 2.51 -2.89 4.78
CA PHE A 34 3.91 -2.89 5.23
C PHE A 34 4.74 -3.70 4.24
N ILE A 35 5.80 -3.09 3.74
CA ILE A 35 6.75 -3.70 2.80
C ILE A 35 8.09 -3.82 3.52
N PRO A 36 8.59 -5.04 3.77
CA PRO A 36 9.90 -5.28 4.35
C PRO A 36 11.02 -4.61 3.55
N MET A 37 12.05 -4.08 4.22
CA MET A 37 13.11 -3.28 3.59
C MET A 37 13.82 -3.97 2.42
N ASP A 38 13.97 -5.31 2.47
CA ASP A 38 14.57 -6.13 1.41
C ASP A 38 13.69 -6.24 0.14
N LYS A 39 12.41 -5.85 0.24
CA LYS A 39 11.43 -5.87 -0.85
C LYS A 39 11.01 -4.48 -1.33
N VAL A 40 11.46 -3.43 -0.66
CA VAL A 40 11.16 -2.04 -1.03
C VAL A 40 11.81 -1.71 -2.37
N ASN A 41 11.01 -1.23 -3.31
CA ASN A 41 11.40 -0.87 -4.67
C ASN A 41 10.79 0.47 -5.10
N GLY A 42 11.01 1.52 -4.32
CA GLY A 42 10.57 2.88 -4.62
C GLY A 42 9.35 3.35 -3.83
N GLU A 43 8.70 2.47 -3.08
CA GLU A 43 7.54 2.82 -2.26
C GLU A 43 7.86 3.86 -1.17
N GLN A 44 9.13 3.99 -0.78
CA GLN A 44 9.59 5.03 0.13
C GLN A 44 9.44 6.47 -0.42
N LEU A 45 9.24 6.62 -1.73
CA LEU A 45 9.09 7.92 -2.40
C LEU A 45 7.62 8.31 -2.62
N LEU A 46 6.67 7.42 -2.30
CA LEU A 46 5.25 7.69 -2.43
C LEU A 46 4.79 8.72 -1.40
N ASN A 47 3.75 9.47 -1.74
CA ASN A 47 3.17 10.52 -0.93
C ASN A 47 1.69 10.27 -0.67
N MET A 48 1.18 10.84 0.42
CA MET A 48 -0.25 10.84 0.69
C MET A 48 -1.01 11.54 -0.45
N GLY A 49 -2.07 10.89 -0.94
CA GLY A 49 -2.85 11.34 -2.08
C GLY A 49 -2.42 10.74 -3.42
N ASP A 50 -1.26 10.08 -3.49
CA ASP A 50 -0.83 9.39 -4.72
C ASP A 50 -1.80 8.26 -5.06
N PHE A 51 -2.20 8.20 -6.33
CA PHE A 51 -2.94 7.06 -6.87
C PHE A 51 -1.96 5.95 -7.20
N VAL A 52 -2.28 4.74 -6.75
CA VAL A 52 -1.40 3.58 -6.88
C VAL A 52 -2.18 2.34 -7.26
N LYS A 53 -1.52 1.44 -7.98
CA LYS A 53 -1.97 0.06 -8.17
C LYS A 53 -1.28 -0.81 -7.13
N VAL A 54 -2.06 -1.50 -6.31
CA VAL A 54 -1.56 -2.41 -5.28
C VAL A 54 -1.76 -3.84 -5.75
N ASP A 55 -0.68 -4.58 -5.99
CA ASP A 55 -0.74 -6.02 -6.18
C ASP A 55 -0.56 -6.71 -4.82
N PHE A 56 -1.54 -7.52 -4.45
CA PHE A 56 -1.53 -8.26 -3.19
C PHE A 56 -1.90 -9.73 -3.36
N ASN A 57 -1.50 -10.55 -2.39
CA ASN A 57 -1.83 -11.96 -2.36
C ASN A 57 -3.17 -12.21 -1.66
N GLU A 58 -3.21 -11.88 -0.38
CA GLU A 58 -4.33 -12.18 0.49
C GLU A 58 -4.53 -11.08 1.54
N PHE A 59 -5.74 -11.09 2.10
CA PHE A 59 -6.05 -10.33 3.31
C PHE A 59 -5.85 -11.23 4.51
N PHE A 60 -5.26 -10.70 5.57
CA PHE A 60 -5.07 -11.43 6.81
C PHE A 60 -5.49 -10.60 8.02
N PRO A 61 -6.09 -11.22 9.05
CA PRO A 61 -6.42 -10.53 10.29
C PRO A 61 -5.15 -10.22 11.08
N PHE A 62 -5.04 -9.02 11.64
CA PHE A 62 -3.96 -8.63 12.54
C PHE A 62 -4.50 -7.76 13.68
N GLY A 63 -4.63 -8.35 14.87
CA GLY A 63 -5.30 -7.69 15.99
C GLY A 63 -6.77 -7.40 15.65
N ASN A 64 -7.16 -6.12 15.69
CA ASN A 64 -8.51 -5.66 15.36
C ASN A 64 -8.63 -5.09 13.94
N GLU A 65 -7.61 -5.24 13.10
CA GLU A 65 -7.56 -4.71 11.73
C GLU A 65 -7.39 -5.83 10.71
N VAL A 66 -7.87 -5.62 9.48
CA VAL A 66 -7.51 -6.45 8.32
C VAL A 66 -6.33 -5.80 7.60
N ARG A 67 -5.29 -6.58 7.33
CA ARG A 67 -4.10 -6.14 6.60
C ARG A 67 -4.00 -6.83 5.27
N MET A 68 -3.22 -6.23 4.38
CA MET A 68 -3.01 -6.71 3.03
C MET A 68 -1.57 -7.20 2.89
N GLU A 69 -1.40 -8.45 2.44
CA GLU A 69 -0.07 -8.97 2.08
C GLU A 69 0.29 -8.47 0.68
N VAL A 70 1.02 -7.36 0.63
CA VAL A 70 1.36 -6.66 -0.61
C VAL A 70 2.61 -7.26 -1.25
N LYS A 71 2.52 -7.51 -2.56
CA LYS A 71 3.63 -7.91 -3.42
C LYS A 71 4.38 -6.68 -3.94
N SER A 72 3.65 -5.68 -4.41
CA SER A 72 4.21 -4.43 -4.95
C SER A 72 3.18 -3.31 -4.92
N VAL A 73 3.66 -2.07 -4.84
CA VAL A 73 2.84 -0.87 -5.02
C VAL A 73 3.46 -0.03 -6.12
N THR A 74 2.69 0.24 -7.16
CA THR A 74 3.17 1.03 -8.31
C THR A 74 2.37 2.31 -8.41
N LEU A 75 3.05 3.45 -8.58
CA LEU A 75 2.39 4.72 -8.86
C LEU A 75 1.56 4.61 -10.15
N ASP A 76 0.29 5.00 -10.08
CA ASP A 76 -0.57 5.01 -11.25
C ASP A 76 -0.31 6.30 -12.04
N ASN A 77 0.51 6.19 -13.08
CA ASN A 77 0.88 7.31 -13.94
C ASN A 77 -0.20 7.65 -14.98
N ASP A 78 -1.34 6.94 -14.99
CA ASP A 78 -2.43 7.16 -15.96
C ASP A 78 -3.29 8.41 -15.68
N THR A 79 -2.84 9.31 -14.79
CA THR A 79 -3.37 10.68 -14.73
C THR A 79 -2.92 11.49 -15.95
N LYS A 80 -3.64 11.32 -17.07
CA LYS A 80 -3.71 12.26 -18.18
C LYS A 80 -5.14 12.69 -18.45
#